data_AF-A0A2V2SFN4-F1
#
_entry.id   AF-A0A2V2SFN4-F1
#
_cell.length_a   1.000
_cell.length_b   1.000
_cell.length_c   1.000
_cell.angle_alpha   90.00
_cell.angle_beta   90.00
_cell.angle_gamma   90.00
#
_symmetry.space_group_name_H-M   'P 1'
#
loop_
_entity.id
_entity.type
_entity.pdbx_description
1 polymer ?
#
loop_
_entity_poly.entity_id
_entity_poly.type
_entity_poly.pdbx_seq_one_letter_code
_entity_poly.pdbx_strand_id
1 'polypeptide(L)'
;MDLISQNGATFRFVTSGWSFYLNLAEEYGWRPAGTLPPKSYPDPAKWPGEYDWNAGQIVSAVDPRQLAEALERALADPQRAEREKLLAERLAEALRAMTGLDSQIQPPTDDTAFLKEVITFFRQGQFEIW
;
A
#
# COMPACT_ATOMS: atom_id res chain seq x y z
N MET A 1 0.05 -3.01 9.58
CA MET A 1 -0.71 -3.76 8.58
C MET A 1 -0.04 -5.11 8.39
N ASP A 2 -0.76 -6.21 8.59
CA ASP A 2 -0.25 -7.55 8.33
C ASP A 2 -0.86 -8.08 7.02
N LEU A 3 -0.03 -8.60 6.14
CA LEU A 3 -0.44 -9.18 4.86
C LEU A 3 -0.17 -10.67 4.87
N ILE A 4 -1.10 -11.46 4.35
CA ILE A 4 -0.97 -12.92 4.25
C ILE A 4 -1.24 -13.34 2.82
N SER A 5 -0.24 -13.86 2.12
CA SER A 5 -0.41 -14.32 0.74
C SER A 5 -1.18 -15.65 0.69
N GLN A 6 -1.68 -16.01 -0.49
CA GLN A 6 -2.40 -17.28 -0.68
C GLN A 6 -1.58 -18.54 -0.30
N ASN A 7 -0.25 -18.46 -0.31
CA ASN A 7 0.62 -19.58 0.08
C ASN A 7 1.01 -19.58 1.57
N GLY A 8 0.49 -18.63 2.36
CA GLY A 8 0.76 -18.51 3.79
C GLY A 8 1.99 -17.69 4.15
N ALA A 9 2.70 -17.09 3.19
CA ALA A 9 3.75 -16.12 3.50
C ALA A 9 3.13 -14.88 4.15
N THR A 10 3.83 -14.30 5.12
CA THR A 10 3.39 -13.10 5.81
C THR A 10 4.32 -11.93 5.53
N PHE A 11 3.76 -10.73 5.48
CA PHE A 11 4.54 -9.50 5.37
C PHE A 11 3.92 -8.44 6.27
N ARG A 12 4.75 -7.75 7.07
CA ARG A 12 4.27 -6.76 8.04
C ARG A 12 4.77 -5.37 7.71
N PHE A 13 3.83 -4.45 7.54
CA PHE A 13 4.10 -3.02 7.59
C PHE A 13 3.97 -2.54 9.03
N VAL A 14 5.01 -1.89 9.54
CA VAL A 14 4.94 -1.10 10.77
C VAL A 14 4.31 0.25 10.47
N THR A 15 3.60 0.79 11.47
CA THR A 15 2.99 2.14 11.45
C THR A 15 2.17 2.42 10.18
N SER A 16 2.24 3.64 9.65
CA SER A 16 1.55 4.13 8.44
C SER A 16 2.25 3.73 7.14
N GLY A 17 3.25 2.85 7.18
CA GLY A 17 4.03 2.46 5.99
C GLY A 17 3.15 1.96 4.86
N TRP A 18 2.14 1.13 5.17
CA TRP A 18 1.22 0.59 4.18
C TRP A 18 0.58 1.67 3.30
N SER A 19 -0.12 2.63 3.91
CA SER A 19 -0.77 3.73 3.19
C SER A 19 0.23 4.56 2.39
N PHE A 20 1.44 4.79 2.93
CA PHE A 20 2.49 5.51 2.20
C PHE A 20 2.89 4.79 0.91
N TYR A 21 3.16 3.48 0.96
CA TYR A 21 3.57 2.72 -0.22
C TYR A 21 2.44 2.53 -1.24
N LEU A 22 1.19 2.50 -0.81
CA LEU A 22 0.05 2.56 -1.73
C LEU A 22 0.05 3.87 -2.52
N ASN A 23 0.16 5.01 -1.82
CA ASN A 23 0.21 6.32 -2.47
C ASN A 23 1.47 6.47 -3.34
N LEU A 24 2.61 5.94 -2.91
CA LEU A 24 3.82 5.91 -3.72
C LEU A 24 3.59 5.10 -5.00
N ALA A 25 3.00 3.91 -4.92
CA ALA A 25 2.67 3.13 -6.10
C ALA A 25 1.72 3.89 -7.05
N GLU A 26 0.73 4.63 -6.53
CA GLU A 26 -0.14 5.48 -7.34
C GLU A 26 0.62 6.59 -8.08
N GLU A 27 1.60 7.24 -7.43
CA GLU A 27 2.49 8.22 -8.07
C GLU A 27 3.29 7.62 -9.22
N TYR A 28 3.64 6.34 -9.12
CA TYR A 28 4.31 5.58 -10.17
C TYR A 28 3.32 4.84 -11.10
N GLY A 29 2.04 5.19 -11.08
CA GLY A 29 1.05 4.78 -12.07
C GLY A 29 0.35 3.45 -11.79
N TRP A 30 0.41 2.94 -10.56
CA TRP A 30 -0.58 1.97 -10.11
C TRP A 30 -1.96 2.66 -10.01
N ARG A 31 -3.02 1.89 -10.28
CA ARG A 31 -4.40 2.33 -10.09
C ARG A 31 -5.11 1.27 -9.25
N PRO A 32 -5.62 1.61 -8.05
CA PRO A 32 -6.27 0.64 -7.20
C PRO A 32 -7.47 0.02 -7.90
N ALA A 33 -7.47 -1.32 -8.01
CA ALA A 33 -8.63 -2.06 -8.49
C ALA A 33 -9.74 -2.21 -7.43
N GLY A 34 -9.40 -1.92 -6.17
CA GLY A 34 -10.23 -2.19 -5.00
C GLY A 34 -10.00 -3.59 -4.44
N THR A 35 -10.29 -3.74 -3.16
CA THR A 35 -10.27 -5.04 -2.47
C THR A 35 -11.61 -5.77 -2.63
N LEU A 36 -11.60 -7.08 -2.44
CA LEU A 36 -12.79 -7.91 -2.30
C LEU A 36 -13.08 -8.10 -0.80
N PRO A 37 -14.36 -8.18 -0.40
CA PRO A 37 -14.73 -8.33 0.99
C PRO A 37 -14.22 -9.66 1.59
N PRO A 38 -13.98 -9.72 2.91
CA PRO A 38 -13.80 -10.98 3.61
C PRO A 38 -15.06 -11.85 3.46
N LYS A 39 -14.91 -13.18 3.53
CA LYS A 39 -16.04 -14.13 3.40
C LYS A 39 -17.16 -13.90 4.41
N SER A 40 -16.84 -13.34 5.57
CA SER A 40 -17.79 -13.03 6.64
C SER A 40 -18.57 -11.73 6.43
N TYR A 41 -18.26 -10.95 5.39
CA TYR A 41 -18.92 -9.66 5.15
C TYR A 41 -20.38 -9.86 4.74
N PRO A 42 -21.36 -9.22 5.41
CA PRO A 42 -22.79 -9.51 5.21
C PRO A 42 -23.33 -9.20 3.81
N ASP A 43 -22.80 -8.17 3.14
CA ASP A 43 -23.31 -7.69 1.85
C ASP A 43 -22.15 -7.36 0.89
N PRO A 44 -21.59 -8.35 0.18
CA PRO A 44 -20.43 -8.16 -0.69
C PRO A 44 -20.59 -7.08 -1.76
N ALA A 45 -21.83 -6.79 -2.18
CA ALA A 45 -22.12 -5.77 -3.18
C ALA A 45 -21.93 -4.34 -2.67
N LYS A 46 -21.89 -4.14 -1.34
CA LYS A 46 -21.65 -2.84 -0.70
C LYS A 46 -20.23 -2.66 -0.18
N TRP A 47 -19.34 -3.59 -0.49
CA TRP A 47 -17.95 -3.50 -0.07
C TRP A 47 -17.29 -2.26 -0.72
N PRO A 48 -16.71 -1.34 0.06
CA PRO A 48 -16.17 -0.09 -0.48
C PRO A 48 -14.86 -0.28 -1.26
N GLY A 49 -14.22 -1.44 -1.16
CA GLY A 49 -12.99 -1.75 -1.89
C GLY A 49 -11.73 -1.13 -1.28
N GLU A 50 -11.78 -0.67 -0.04
CA GLU A 50 -10.69 0.02 0.64
C GLU A 50 -9.56 -0.93 1.08
N TYR A 51 -8.36 -0.38 1.26
CA TYR A 51 -7.13 -1.13 1.58
C TYR A 51 -6.65 -0.90 3.01
N ASP A 52 -7.22 0.06 3.73
CA ASP A 52 -6.75 0.54 5.04
C ASP A 52 -7.39 -0.19 6.24
N TRP A 53 -8.39 -1.03 6.00
CA TRP A 53 -9.04 -1.82 7.05
C TRP A 53 -8.27 -3.13 7.36
N ASN A 54 -8.25 -3.57 8.60
CA ASN A 54 -7.65 -4.83 9.05
C ASN A 54 -8.74 -5.89 9.27
N ALA A 55 -9.37 -6.39 8.18
CA ALA A 55 -10.60 -7.18 8.29
C ALA A 55 -10.58 -8.51 7.52
N GLY A 56 -9.44 -8.91 6.96
CA GLY A 56 -9.30 -10.09 6.11
C GLY A 56 -9.80 -9.85 4.68
N GLN A 57 -9.87 -8.60 4.22
CA GLN A 57 -10.23 -8.31 2.84
C GLN A 57 -9.15 -8.80 1.88
N ILE A 58 -9.57 -9.16 0.66
CA ILE A 58 -8.74 -9.88 -0.31
C ILE A 58 -8.30 -8.92 -1.40
N VAL A 59 -7.01 -8.88 -1.71
CA VAL A 59 -6.44 -8.15 -2.84
C VAL A 59 -6.24 -9.13 -4.01
N SER A 60 -7.04 -8.99 -5.07
CA SER A 60 -7.06 -9.94 -6.20
C SER A 60 -5.72 -9.96 -6.95
N ALA A 61 -5.25 -11.11 -7.44
CA ALA A 61 -3.89 -11.27 -7.99
C ALA A 61 -3.46 -10.33 -9.13
N VAL A 62 -4.38 -9.62 -9.78
CA VAL A 62 -4.06 -8.59 -10.78
C VAL A 62 -3.44 -7.35 -10.11
N ASP A 63 -3.95 -7.00 -8.93
CA ASP A 63 -3.63 -5.75 -8.27
C ASP A 63 -2.24 -5.75 -7.60
N PRO A 64 -1.82 -6.81 -6.87
CA PRO A 64 -0.45 -6.95 -6.35
C PRO A 64 0.59 -6.94 -7.46
N ARG A 65 0.29 -7.51 -8.63
CA ARG A 65 1.20 -7.45 -9.78
C ARG A 65 1.43 -6.03 -10.27
N GLN A 66 0.36 -5.23 -10.38
CA GLN A 66 0.49 -3.82 -10.77
C GLN A 66 1.14 -2.96 -9.68
N LEU A 67 0.85 -3.24 -8.41
CA LEU A 67 1.57 -2.65 -7.26
C LEU A 67 3.07 -2.92 -7.36
N ALA A 68 3.47 -4.18 -7.58
CA ALA A 68 4.86 -4.56 -7.74
C ALA A 68 5.54 -3.80 -8.89
N GLU A 69 4.89 -3.70 -10.05
CA GLU A 69 5.41 -2.98 -11.21
C GLU A 69 5.55 -1.47 -10.99
N ALA A 70 4.63 -0.85 -10.25
CA ALA A 70 4.76 0.54 -9.86
C ALA A 70 5.89 0.78 -8.86
N LEU A 71 6.04 -0.10 -7.86
CA LEU A 71 7.14 -0.01 -6.90
C LEU A 71 8.51 -0.32 -7.52
N GLU A 72 8.57 -1.19 -8.53
CA GLU A 72 9.79 -1.40 -9.33
C GLU A 72 10.18 -0.13 -10.09
N ARG A 73 9.20 0.58 -10.67
CA ARG A 73 9.44 1.89 -11.29
C ARG A 73 9.93 2.91 -10.26
N ALA A 74 9.37 2.90 -9.05
CA ALA A 74 9.85 3.73 -7.95
C ALA A 74 11.31 3.43 -7.60
N LEU A 75 11.66 2.14 -7.45
CA LEU A 75 13.03 1.71 -7.16
C LEU A 75 14.03 2.13 -8.24
N ALA A 76 13.61 2.19 -9.50
CA ALA A 76 14.46 2.56 -10.62
C ALA A 76 14.59 4.09 -10.81
N ASP A 77 13.78 4.91 -10.14
CA ASP A 77 13.81 6.37 -10.29
C ASP A 77 14.97 6.98 -9.46
N PRO A 78 15.97 7.62 -10.10
CA PRO A 78 17.04 8.30 -9.37
C PRO A 78 16.55 9.49 -8.51
N GLN A 79 15.34 10.00 -8.76
CA GLN A 79 14.71 11.08 -8.02
C GLN A 79 13.68 10.56 -6.99
N ARG A 80 13.64 9.24 -6.71
CA ARG A 80 12.69 8.63 -5.78
C ARG A 80 12.62 9.35 -4.44
N ALA A 81 13.76 9.61 -3.81
CA ALA A 81 13.83 10.23 -2.48
C ALA A 81 13.16 11.62 -2.44
N GLU A 82 13.33 12.42 -3.50
CA GLU A 82 12.69 13.73 -3.60
C GLU A 82 11.17 13.60 -3.79
N ARG A 83 10.72 12.66 -4.63
CA ARG A 83 9.29 12.37 -4.83
C ARG A 83 8.62 11.84 -3.57
N GLU A 84 9.30 10.98 -2.81
CA GLU A 84 8.82 10.46 -1.52
C GLU A 84 8.64 11.58 -0.51
N LYS A 85 9.58 12.53 -0.46
CA LYS A 85 9.47 13.72 0.39
C LYS A 85 8.28 14.60 -0.01
N LEU A 86 8.14 14.91 -1.29
CA LEU A 86 7.00 15.69 -1.81
C LEU A 86 5.66 14.97 -1.58
N LEU A 87 5.65 13.64 -1.66
CA LEU A 87 4.48 12.84 -1.33
C LEU A 87 4.16 12.93 0.17
N ALA A 88 5.15 12.76 1.04
CA ALA A 88 4.97 12.88 2.48
C ALA A 88 4.41 14.25 2.89
N GLU A 89 4.91 15.33 2.29
CA GLU A 89 4.42 16.70 2.49
C GLU A 89 2.95 16.85 2.06
N ARG A 90 2.58 16.33 0.88
CA ARG A 90 1.19 16.37 0.40
C ARG A 90 0.24 15.56 1.27
N LEU A 91 0.66 14.38 1.72
CA LEU A 91 -0.15 13.54 2.60
C LEU A 91 -0.32 14.18 3.99
N ALA A 92 0.72 14.84 4.51
CA ALA A 92 0.65 15.56 5.77
C ALA A 92 -0.34 16.74 5.68
N GLU A 93 -0.30 17.51 4.59
CA GLU A 93 -1.24 18.61 4.36
C GLU A 93 -2.68 18.09 4.21
N ALA A 94 -2.90 16.99 3.47
CA ALA A 94 -4.20 16.37 3.33
C ALA A 94 -4.76 15.89 4.69
N LEU A 95 -3.93 15.22 5.50
CA LEU A 95 -4.31 14.76 6.83
C LEU A 95 -4.66 15.93 7.76
N ARG A 96 -3.89 17.01 7.70
CA ARG A 96 -4.16 18.24 8.45
C ARG A 96 -5.48 18.87 8.01
N ALA A 97 -5.75 18.97 6.72
CA ALA A 97 -7.01 19.52 6.21
C ALA A 97 -8.23 18.68 6.65
N MET A 98 -8.08 17.35 6.74
CA MET A 98 -9.15 16.45 7.16
C MET A 98 -9.39 16.43 8.68
N THR A 99 -8.33 16.50 9.49
CA THR A 99 -8.40 16.26 10.94
C THR A 99 -8.21 17.52 11.78
N GLY A 100 -7.67 18.59 11.20
CA GLY A 100 -7.20 19.79 11.90
C GLY A 100 -5.92 19.59 12.69
N LEU A 101 -5.33 18.38 12.69
CA LEU A 101 -4.13 18.06 13.46
C LEU A 101 -2.88 18.28 12.62
N ASP A 102 -1.90 18.99 13.20
CA ASP A 102 -0.58 19.12 12.61
C ASP A 102 0.17 17.79 12.77
N SER A 103 0.33 17.06 11.67
CA SER A 103 0.92 15.73 11.64
C SER A 103 2.05 15.70 10.64
N GLN A 104 3.23 15.22 11.07
CA GLN A 104 4.35 15.00 10.17
C GLN A 104 4.35 13.56 9.69
N ILE A 105 4.35 13.37 8.37
CA ILE A 105 4.61 12.09 7.74
C ILE A 105 6.08 12.08 7.36
N GLN A 106 6.83 11.13 7.90
CA GLN A 106 8.23 10.94 7.53
C GLN A 106 8.30 9.99 6.34
N PRO A 107 8.97 10.38 5.23
CA PRO A 107 9.25 9.43 4.17
C PRO A 107 10.16 8.30 4.69
N PRO A 108 10.06 7.09 4.11
CA PRO A 108 10.97 6.00 4.44
C PRO A 108 12.43 6.43 4.26
N THR A 109 13.31 6.01 5.17
CA THR A 109 14.75 6.23 5.04
C THR A 109 15.44 4.91 4.71
N ASP A 110 16.23 4.89 3.64
CA ASP A 110 16.99 3.71 3.20
C ASP A 110 16.14 2.42 3.08
N ASP A 111 14.96 2.55 2.49
CA ASP A 111 13.93 1.51 2.37
C ASP A 111 14.12 0.59 1.17
N THR A 112 15.25 0.69 0.45
CA THR A 112 15.46 -0.05 -0.80
C THR A 112 15.37 -1.57 -0.60
N ALA A 113 15.92 -2.09 0.50
CA ALA A 113 15.81 -3.51 0.83
C ALA A 113 14.35 -3.90 1.14
N PHE A 114 13.67 -3.07 1.94
CA PHE A 114 12.26 -3.26 2.27
C PHE A 114 11.36 -3.26 1.03
N LEU A 115 11.53 -2.31 0.12
CA LEU A 115 10.79 -2.26 -1.15
C LEU A 115 10.98 -3.53 -1.99
N LYS A 116 12.19 -4.07 -2.06
CA LYS A 116 12.47 -5.33 -2.77
C LYS A 116 11.74 -6.52 -2.13
N GLU A 117 11.67 -6.57 -0.81
CA GLU A 117 10.93 -7.61 -0.09
C GLU A 117 9.42 -7.49 -0.33
N VAL A 118 8.87 -6.26 -0.25
CA VAL A 118 7.46 -5.97 -0.57
C VAL A 118 7.11 -6.39 -2.00
N ILE A 119 7.95 -6.02 -2.97
CA ILE A 119 7.77 -6.40 -4.38
C ILE A 119 7.76 -7.91 -4.51
N THR A 120 8.73 -8.60 -3.88
CA THR A 120 8.80 -10.07 -3.88
C THR A 120 7.53 -10.69 -3.29
N PHE A 121 6.99 -10.11 -2.22
CA PHE A 121 5.73 -10.54 -1.62
C PHE A 121 4.55 -10.36 -2.60
N PHE A 122 4.40 -9.19 -3.22
CA PHE A 122 3.31 -8.93 -4.17
C PHE A 122 3.38 -9.78 -5.44
N ARG A 123 4.58 -10.19 -5.87
CA ARG A 123 4.74 -11.13 -7.00
C ARG A 123 4.19 -12.52 -6.71
N GLN A 124 3.87 -12.86 -5.46
CA GLN A 124 3.19 -14.10 -5.10
C GLN A 124 1.70 -14.12 -5.48
N GLY A 125 1.14 -12.97 -5.89
CA GLY A 125 -0.25 -12.85 -6.34
C GLY A 125 -1.17 -12.43 -5.20
N GLN A 126 -2.33 -13.07 -5.10
CA GLN A 126 -3.40 -12.69 -4.16
C GLN A 126 -2.91 -12.75 -2.69
N PHE A 127 -3.35 -11.79 -1.89
CA PHE A 127 -3.16 -11.77 -0.45
C PHE A 127 -4.38 -11.21 0.30
N GLU A 128 -4.40 -11.43 1.61
CA GLU A 128 -5.37 -10.88 2.55
C GLU A 128 -4.72 -9.81 3.44
N ILE A 129 -5.52 -8.85 3.89
CA ILE A 129 -5.10 -7.75 4.78
C ILE A 129 -5.66 -7.97 6.19
N TRP A 130 -4.79 -8.01 7.21
CA TRP A 130 -5.08 -8.31 8.61
C TRP A 130 -4.47 -7.29 9.58
#